data_AF-A0A078L2G0-F1
#
_entry.id   AF-A0A078L2G0-F1
#
_cell.length_a   1.000
_cell.length_b   1.000
_cell.length_c   1.000
_cell.angle_alpha   90.00
_cell.angle_beta   90.00
_cell.angle_gamma   90.00
#
_symmetry.space_group_name_H-M   'P 1'
#
loop_
_entity.id
_entity.type
_entity.pdbx_description
1 polymer ?
#
loop_
_entity_poly.entity_id
_entity_poly.type
_entity_poly.pdbx_seq_one_letter_code
_entity_poly.pdbx_strand_id
1 'polypeptide(L)'
;MINNDEILQTIALDLASEEVISAQKLFDLVNSSENPQQLVQEWDAFLPGILHLFISRYDDIDDKDCLIAFLSLYSESINPNTVDNGESVLHSLAKNDLPELTTLLLSDQFEFAEKPHLYSVDGQGRTPDALAGVNTAPIFKQALKNDFPERVILVQSWAPNSIFNYLMDTNQFDILDVESPKNSVVNALALKDGLISNNGTIGGHLDFANNLYTNSFVDRPHTHWTWNSLCQANSGGEWEDAPIAVLEPLSSFANVEGVTPYDTTIMGPHRLSDKAIILVPQGDVQRITERLIQTGTFRGQIKGYDATTLSLREAVRAEISTSYPQAAKLLNSNGHDISAITIASNGYNAFANGYNHANGYFNAVSIEINGVTKPLMTGTSNVRLPAYSEYGNGKHIGMHNGSVSDIERDPVFIVLKNVSKDPSKISTNLANFIGKVGDKNVNNLCSVKAYSSYRALLAYDQSTGTHDFAEYLLKKAIIADFRAYHQQNNNPKPLDTDQLRTMVDNSYEALKDALSRVTVYSPDLTAYRAILQETHTKVLSPPKIVEQSLKFSIWSEQPSQLSSELAKDIEAEKAGSIENDGVVNPIDNGINV
;
A
#
# COMPACT_ATOMS: atom_id res chain seq x y z
N MET A 1 -47.36 -2.04 22.09
CA MET A 1 -46.57 -1.93 20.86
C MET A 1 -47.56 -1.79 19.73
N ILE A 2 -47.24 -0.98 18.72
CA ILE A 2 -48.13 -0.64 17.60
C ILE A 2 -47.69 -1.44 16.36
N ASN A 3 -48.64 -1.89 15.54
CA ASN A 3 -48.34 -2.60 14.31
C ASN A 3 -47.62 -1.68 13.30
N ASN A 4 -46.63 -2.21 12.55
CA ASN A 4 -45.91 -1.49 11.49
C ASN A 4 -46.84 -0.84 10.47
N ASP A 5 -47.90 -1.54 10.04
CA ASP A 5 -48.86 -0.99 9.07
C ASP A 5 -49.59 0.26 9.59
N GLU A 6 -49.92 0.28 10.89
CA GLU A 6 -50.57 1.42 11.55
C GLU A 6 -49.61 2.61 11.68
N ILE A 7 -48.33 2.34 11.97
CA ILE A 7 -47.28 3.36 12.04
C ILE A 7 -47.01 3.95 10.65
N LEU A 8 -46.83 3.12 9.61
CA LEU A 8 -46.60 3.57 8.24
C LEU A 8 -47.76 4.43 7.71
N GLN A 9 -49.01 4.03 8.00
CA GLN A 9 -50.18 4.84 7.67
C GLN A 9 -50.19 6.19 8.38
N THR A 10 -49.79 6.23 9.65
CA THR A 10 -49.69 7.47 10.42
C THR A 10 -48.62 8.40 9.84
N ILE A 11 -47.44 7.86 9.52
CA ILE A 11 -46.36 8.63 8.89
C ILE A 11 -46.80 9.16 7.52
N ALA A 12 -47.43 8.32 6.69
CA ALA A 12 -47.90 8.73 5.36
C ALA A 12 -48.99 9.82 5.43
N LEU A 13 -49.92 9.73 6.38
CA LEU A 13 -50.95 10.74 6.59
C LEU A 13 -50.38 12.07 7.08
N ASP A 14 -49.47 12.03 8.05
CA ASP A 14 -48.82 13.22 8.60
C ASP A 14 -47.86 13.87 7.56
N LEU A 15 -47.25 13.09 6.65
CA LEU A 15 -46.47 13.63 5.52
C LEU A 15 -47.37 14.27 4.45
N ALA A 16 -48.55 13.68 4.19
CA ALA A 16 -49.50 14.19 3.20
C ALA A 16 -50.26 15.44 3.66
N SER A 17 -50.36 15.69 4.98
CA SER A 17 -51.04 16.87 5.53
C SER A 17 -50.19 18.15 5.49
N GLU A 18 -48.94 18.08 5.00
CA GLU A 18 -47.93 19.14 5.10
C GLU A 18 -47.65 19.60 6.55
N GLU A 19 -48.14 18.87 7.56
CA GLU A 19 -47.79 19.17 8.95
C GLU A 19 -46.33 18.78 9.22
N VAL A 20 -45.63 19.65 9.95
CA VAL A 20 -44.24 19.42 10.34
C VAL A 20 -44.22 18.38 11.46
N ILE A 21 -44.03 17.11 11.11
CA ILE A 21 -43.63 16.09 12.08
C ILE A 21 -42.18 16.38 12.49
N SER A 22 -41.93 16.61 13.78
CA SER A 22 -40.56 16.75 14.28
C SER A 22 -39.79 15.44 14.13
N ALA A 23 -38.47 15.53 13.91
CA ALA A 23 -37.59 14.35 13.89
C ALA A 23 -37.73 13.50 15.15
N GLN A 24 -37.93 14.14 16.32
CA GLN A 24 -38.19 13.46 17.59
C GLN A 24 -39.49 12.64 17.56
N LYS A 25 -40.60 13.18 17.04
CA LYS A 25 -41.87 12.45 16.96
C LYS A 25 -41.78 11.26 16.01
N LEU A 26 -41.03 11.39 14.90
CA LEU A 26 -40.73 10.28 13.99
C LEU A 26 -39.91 9.19 14.70
N PHE A 27 -38.86 9.58 15.41
CA PHE A 27 -38.00 8.66 16.15
C PHE A 27 -38.76 7.92 17.27
N ASP A 28 -39.57 8.65 18.05
CA ASP A 28 -40.42 8.05 19.10
C ASP A 28 -41.43 7.05 18.53
N LEU A 29 -42.01 7.36 17.37
CA LEU A 29 -42.98 6.50 16.70
C LEU A 29 -42.32 5.22 16.19
N VAL A 30 -41.14 5.33 15.55
CA VAL A 30 -40.34 4.17 15.13
C VAL A 30 -39.95 3.30 16.33
N ASN A 31 -39.49 3.91 17.43
CA ASN A 31 -39.13 3.19 18.65
C ASN A 31 -40.32 2.52 19.36
N SER A 32 -41.57 2.91 19.03
CA SER A 32 -42.79 2.30 19.58
C SER A 32 -43.28 1.06 18.82
N SER A 33 -42.66 0.76 17.67
CA SER A 33 -42.91 -0.42 16.84
C SER A 33 -42.49 -1.73 17.53
N GLU A 34 -43.15 -2.83 17.16
CA GLU A 34 -42.71 -4.19 17.52
C GLU A 34 -41.40 -4.60 16.84
N ASN A 35 -41.11 -4.06 15.65
CA ASN A 35 -39.88 -4.31 14.89
C ASN A 35 -39.40 -3.03 14.20
N PRO A 36 -38.70 -2.14 14.94
CA PRO A 36 -38.28 -0.83 14.45
C PRO A 36 -37.39 -0.88 13.19
N GLN A 37 -36.45 -1.83 13.10
CA GLN A 37 -35.56 -1.98 11.94
C GLN A 37 -36.34 -2.35 10.68
N GLN A 38 -37.24 -3.33 10.78
CA GLN A 38 -38.09 -3.71 9.65
C GLN A 38 -39.02 -2.56 9.23
N LEU A 39 -39.56 -1.81 10.19
CA LEU A 39 -40.37 -0.63 9.91
C LEU A 39 -39.57 0.43 9.13
N VAL A 40 -38.32 0.73 9.53
CA VAL A 40 -37.45 1.67 8.82
C VAL A 40 -37.16 1.18 7.41
N GLN A 41 -36.85 -0.11 7.24
CA GLN A 41 -36.61 -0.70 5.94
C GLN A 41 -37.83 -0.61 5.02
N GLU A 42 -39.02 -0.92 5.54
CA GLU A 42 -40.28 -0.80 4.81
C GLU A 42 -40.60 0.66 4.46
N TRP A 43 -40.31 1.59 5.37
CA TRP A 43 -40.51 3.01 5.12
C TRP A 43 -39.56 3.57 4.06
N ASP A 44 -38.27 3.22 4.11
CA ASP A 44 -37.28 3.67 3.12
C ASP A 44 -37.57 3.16 1.70
N ALA A 45 -38.31 2.06 1.57
CA ALA A 45 -38.75 1.53 0.29
C ALA A 45 -39.87 2.39 -0.39
N PHE A 46 -40.55 3.28 0.34
CA PHE A 46 -41.53 4.21 -0.25
C PHE A 46 -40.84 5.46 -0.82
N LEU A 47 -41.27 5.91 -2.00
CA LEU A 47 -40.78 7.17 -2.58
C LEU A 47 -41.20 8.37 -1.71
N PRO A 48 -40.30 9.35 -1.45
CA PRO A 48 -38.95 9.50 -2.02
C PRO A 48 -37.82 8.78 -1.27
N GLY A 49 -38.12 8.04 -0.19
CA GLY A 49 -37.13 7.45 0.73
C GLY A 49 -36.88 8.34 1.95
N ILE A 50 -36.40 7.75 3.05
CA ILE A 50 -36.29 8.45 4.34
C ILE A 50 -35.24 9.57 4.28
N LEU A 51 -34.10 9.31 3.61
CA LEU A 51 -33.01 10.29 3.54
C LEU A 51 -33.37 11.52 2.70
N HIS A 52 -34.08 11.33 1.58
CA HIS A 52 -34.58 12.46 0.79
C HIS A 52 -35.56 13.33 1.59
N LEU A 53 -36.43 12.69 2.38
CA LEU A 53 -37.33 13.40 3.30
C LEU A 53 -36.53 14.23 4.32
N PHE A 54 -35.55 13.64 4.99
CA PHE A 54 -34.73 14.37 5.97
C PHE A 54 -33.95 15.53 5.34
N ILE A 55 -33.43 15.36 4.13
CA ILE A 55 -32.74 16.43 3.40
C ILE A 55 -33.71 17.57 3.07
N SER A 56 -34.90 17.26 2.57
CA SER A 56 -35.89 18.27 2.18
C SER A 56 -36.37 19.14 3.34
N ARG A 57 -36.26 18.63 4.58
CA ARG A 57 -36.68 19.30 5.81
C ARG A 57 -35.51 19.68 6.72
N TYR A 58 -34.27 19.59 6.23
CA TYR A 58 -33.09 19.66 7.09
C TYR A 58 -32.97 20.98 7.87
N ASP A 59 -33.38 22.10 7.27
CA ASP A 59 -33.39 23.41 7.92
C ASP A 59 -34.51 23.57 8.97
N ASP A 60 -35.56 22.75 8.89
CA ASP A 60 -36.69 22.74 9.83
C ASP A 60 -36.47 21.75 11.00
N ILE A 61 -35.36 21.02 11.02
CA ILE A 61 -35.01 20.09 12.09
C ILE A 61 -34.29 20.88 13.19
N ASP A 62 -35.05 21.22 14.25
CA ASP A 62 -34.54 21.93 15.43
C ASP A 62 -33.47 21.13 16.21
N ASP A 63 -33.54 19.80 16.17
CA ASP A 63 -32.64 18.89 16.89
C ASP A 63 -31.92 17.93 15.91
N LYS A 64 -30.77 18.39 15.41
CA LYS A 64 -29.91 17.61 14.52
C LYS A 64 -29.26 16.41 15.23
N ASP A 65 -29.06 16.48 16.54
CA ASP A 65 -28.51 15.37 17.32
C ASP A 65 -29.48 14.18 17.31
N CYS A 66 -30.79 14.44 17.35
CA CYS A 66 -31.82 13.41 17.19
C CYS A 66 -31.75 12.70 15.82
N LEU A 67 -31.46 13.43 14.74
CA LEU A 67 -31.27 12.84 13.41
C LEU A 67 -30.01 11.96 13.36
N ILE A 68 -28.91 12.40 13.97
CA ILE A 68 -27.68 11.61 14.06
C ILE A 68 -27.93 10.34 14.89
N ALA A 69 -28.65 10.43 16.00
CA ALA A 69 -29.03 9.28 16.82
C ALA A 69 -29.93 8.30 16.04
N PHE A 70 -30.87 8.80 15.24
CA PHE A 70 -31.69 7.99 14.35
C PHE A 70 -30.82 7.21 13.35
N LEU A 71 -29.93 7.89 12.63
CA LEU A 71 -29.04 7.25 11.65
C LEU A 71 -28.08 6.25 12.32
N SER A 72 -27.59 6.56 13.52
CA SER A 72 -26.73 5.65 14.28
C SER A 72 -27.43 4.35 14.68
N LEU A 73 -28.75 4.34 14.87
CA LEU A 73 -29.51 3.16 15.27
C LEU A 73 -30.06 2.37 14.09
N TYR A 74 -30.33 3.05 12.98
CA TYR A 74 -31.11 2.49 11.88
C TYR A 74 -30.45 2.54 10.50
N SER A 75 -29.20 3.02 10.38
CA SER A 75 -28.47 3.11 9.10
C SER A 75 -28.47 1.80 8.30
N GLU A 76 -28.30 0.65 8.96
CA GLU A 76 -28.30 -0.68 8.31
C GLU A 76 -29.60 -0.99 7.54
N SER A 77 -30.69 -0.33 7.91
CA SER A 77 -32.01 -0.49 7.28
C SER A 77 -32.31 0.57 6.21
N ILE A 78 -31.40 1.51 5.99
CA ILE A 78 -31.59 2.66 5.09
C ILE A 78 -30.69 2.50 3.86
N ASN A 79 -31.26 2.67 2.67
CA ASN A 79 -30.51 2.66 1.41
C ASN A 79 -30.15 4.10 0.97
N PRO A 80 -28.87 4.51 1.03
CA PRO A 80 -28.43 5.83 0.61
C PRO A 80 -28.47 6.03 -0.92
N ASN A 81 -28.82 5.00 -1.68
CA ASN A 81 -28.90 5.02 -3.13
C ASN A 81 -30.34 5.22 -3.65
N THR A 82 -31.31 5.50 -2.77
CA THR A 82 -32.68 5.84 -3.19
C THR A 82 -32.69 7.05 -4.12
N VAL A 83 -33.55 6.98 -5.14
CA VAL A 83 -33.64 7.99 -6.21
C VAL A 83 -35.01 8.65 -6.14
N ASP A 84 -35.03 9.97 -6.02
CA ASP A 84 -36.23 10.79 -6.15
C ASP A 84 -36.07 11.76 -7.32
N ASN A 85 -37.08 11.85 -8.18
CA ASN A 85 -37.07 12.72 -9.37
C ASN A 85 -35.80 12.62 -10.24
N GLY A 86 -35.19 11.43 -10.29
CA GLY A 86 -33.96 11.17 -11.06
C GLY A 86 -32.66 11.59 -10.36
N GLU A 87 -32.71 11.89 -9.06
CA GLU A 87 -31.57 12.29 -8.23
C GLU A 87 -31.39 11.35 -7.04
N SER A 88 -30.16 10.89 -6.81
CA SER A 88 -29.83 10.14 -5.59
C SER A 88 -29.70 11.05 -4.39
N VAL A 89 -29.73 10.48 -3.18
CA VAL A 89 -29.52 11.20 -1.91
C VAL A 89 -28.26 12.09 -1.95
N LEU A 90 -27.17 11.57 -2.55
CA LEU A 90 -25.92 12.33 -2.69
C LEU A 90 -26.06 13.56 -3.59
N HIS A 91 -26.90 13.52 -4.64
CA HIS A 91 -27.17 14.69 -5.47
C HIS A 91 -27.92 15.76 -4.67
N SER A 92 -28.92 15.34 -3.88
CA SER A 92 -29.67 16.25 -3.00
C SER A 92 -28.77 16.90 -1.96
N LEU A 93 -27.87 16.14 -1.33
CA LEU A 93 -26.88 16.68 -0.39
C LEU A 93 -25.90 17.67 -1.04
N ALA A 94 -25.42 17.35 -2.24
CA ALA A 94 -24.51 18.19 -3.00
C ALA A 94 -25.15 19.54 -3.37
N LYS A 95 -26.40 19.51 -3.87
CA LYS A 95 -27.13 20.71 -4.29
C LYS A 95 -27.52 21.63 -3.15
N ASN A 96 -27.94 21.05 -2.02
CA ASN A 96 -28.32 21.80 -0.83
C ASN A 96 -27.10 22.22 0.01
N ASP A 97 -25.89 21.82 -0.41
CA ASP A 97 -24.60 22.11 0.25
C ASP A 97 -24.61 21.80 1.75
N LEU A 98 -25.02 20.58 2.11
CA LEU A 98 -25.18 20.11 3.50
C LEU A 98 -23.95 19.30 3.99
N PRO A 99 -22.87 19.93 4.48
CA PRO A 99 -21.60 19.24 4.76
C PRO A 99 -21.67 18.22 5.90
N GLU A 100 -22.46 18.49 6.94
CA GLU A 100 -22.57 17.59 8.10
C GLU A 100 -23.16 16.23 7.72
N LEU A 101 -24.34 16.24 7.09
CA LEU A 101 -24.96 15.02 6.58
C LEU A 101 -24.12 14.34 5.49
N THR A 102 -23.49 15.12 4.60
CA THR A 102 -22.59 14.56 3.58
C THR A 102 -21.42 13.84 4.21
N THR A 103 -20.82 14.41 5.25
CA THR A 103 -19.72 13.78 6.00
C THR A 103 -20.18 12.49 6.65
N LEU A 104 -21.33 12.50 7.32
CA LEU A 104 -21.89 11.32 7.99
C LEU A 104 -22.16 10.19 7.00
N LEU A 105 -22.86 10.48 5.89
CA LEU A 105 -23.22 9.46 4.89
C LEU A 105 -22.00 8.87 4.16
N LEU A 106 -20.94 9.66 3.98
CA LEU A 106 -19.71 9.22 3.30
C LEU A 106 -18.62 8.73 4.26
N SER A 107 -18.89 8.73 5.57
CA SER A 107 -17.98 8.19 6.57
C SER A 107 -18.23 6.71 6.82
N ASP A 108 -17.21 6.01 7.32
CA ASP A 108 -17.33 4.63 7.81
C ASP A 108 -17.98 4.55 9.20
N GLN A 109 -18.55 5.64 9.72
CA GLN A 109 -19.18 5.67 11.05
C GLN A 109 -20.51 4.90 11.07
N PHE A 110 -21.21 4.84 9.94
CA PHE A 110 -22.52 4.20 9.82
C PHE A 110 -22.46 3.09 8.77
N GLU A 111 -23.01 1.92 9.11
CA GLU A 111 -23.16 0.80 8.19
C GLU A 111 -24.53 0.92 7.50
N PHE A 112 -24.56 1.50 6.30
CA PHE A 112 -25.79 1.57 5.52
C PHE A 112 -26.13 0.24 4.83
N ALA A 113 -27.40 0.05 4.45
CA ALA A 113 -27.85 -1.15 3.73
C ALA A 113 -27.03 -1.39 2.45
N GLU A 114 -26.61 -0.32 1.79
CA GLU A 114 -25.66 -0.33 0.67
C GLU A 114 -24.66 0.84 0.82
N LYS A 115 -23.46 0.69 0.24
CA LYS A 115 -22.52 1.82 0.15
C LYS A 115 -23.07 2.90 -0.78
N PRO A 116 -22.93 4.20 -0.43
CA PRO A 116 -23.34 5.29 -1.31
C PRO A 116 -22.65 5.28 -2.69
N HIS A 117 -23.43 5.45 -3.76
CA HIS A 117 -22.95 5.43 -5.14
C HIS A 117 -22.41 6.80 -5.60
N LEU A 118 -21.12 7.03 -5.34
CA LEU A 118 -20.41 8.27 -5.70
C LEU A 118 -20.40 8.61 -7.21
N TYR A 119 -20.53 7.61 -8.08
CA TYR A 119 -20.53 7.77 -9.54
C TYR A 119 -21.93 7.77 -10.17
N SER A 120 -22.98 7.74 -9.34
CA SER A 120 -24.35 7.88 -9.85
C SER A 120 -24.50 9.18 -10.64
N VAL A 121 -25.40 9.18 -11.63
CA VAL A 121 -25.69 10.36 -12.44
C VAL A 121 -27.16 10.73 -12.34
N ASP A 122 -27.46 12.02 -12.33
CA ASP A 122 -28.82 12.53 -12.36
C ASP A 122 -29.46 12.40 -13.76
N GLY A 123 -30.72 12.82 -13.88
CA GLY A 123 -31.43 12.88 -15.16
C GLY A 123 -30.79 13.77 -16.25
N GLN A 124 -29.75 14.54 -15.91
CA GLN A 124 -28.95 15.35 -16.84
C GLN A 124 -27.53 14.79 -17.06
N GLY A 125 -27.21 13.64 -16.47
CA GLY A 125 -25.89 12.99 -16.59
C GLY A 125 -24.80 13.57 -15.67
N ARG A 126 -25.17 14.40 -14.69
CA ARG A 126 -24.22 15.03 -13.74
C ARG A 126 -24.06 14.16 -12.50
N THR A 127 -22.86 14.13 -11.93
CA THR A 127 -22.56 13.40 -10.68
C THR A 127 -22.75 14.29 -9.45
N PRO A 128 -22.85 13.73 -8.23
CA PRO A 128 -22.91 14.52 -7.00
C PRO A 128 -21.76 15.53 -6.87
N ASP A 129 -20.53 15.10 -7.12
CA ASP A 129 -19.33 15.97 -7.12
C ASP A 129 -19.45 17.16 -8.09
N ALA A 130 -20.07 16.97 -9.26
CA ALA A 130 -20.25 18.05 -10.24
C ALA A 130 -21.32 19.07 -9.83
N LEU A 131 -22.19 18.70 -8.89
CA LEU A 131 -23.24 19.55 -8.33
C LEU A 131 -22.86 20.14 -6.97
N ALA A 132 -21.77 19.67 -6.37
CA ALA A 132 -21.40 19.98 -5.00
C ALA A 132 -21.17 21.48 -4.83
N GLY A 133 -21.78 22.03 -3.78
CA GLY A 133 -21.54 23.39 -3.33
C GLY A 133 -20.14 23.57 -2.71
N VAL A 134 -19.87 24.78 -2.21
CA VAL A 134 -18.52 25.15 -1.73
C VAL A 134 -18.10 24.30 -0.53
N ASN A 135 -19.04 23.95 0.36
CA ASN A 135 -18.74 23.21 1.59
C ASN A 135 -18.70 21.70 1.37
N THR A 136 -19.49 21.18 0.43
CA THR A 136 -19.58 19.75 0.13
C THR A 136 -18.56 19.28 -0.91
N ALA A 137 -18.09 20.15 -1.81
CA ALA A 137 -17.13 19.79 -2.86
C ALA A 137 -15.82 19.16 -2.31
N PRO A 138 -15.18 19.68 -1.24
CA PRO A 138 -14.00 19.02 -0.66
C PRO A 138 -14.29 17.62 -0.11
N ILE A 139 -15.49 17.40 0.43
CA ILE A 139 -15.92 16.12 1.02
C ILE A 139 -16.09 15.08 -0.09
N PHE A 140 -16.80 15.42 -1.16
CA PHE A 140 -16.96 14.53 -2.33
C PHE A 140 -15.62 14.22 -3.00
N LYS A 141 -14.76 15.22 -3.16
CA LYS A 141 -13.41 15.03 -3.71
C LYS A 141 -12.60 14.04 -2.88
N GLN A 142 -12.64 14.15 -1.56
CA GLN A 142 -11.94 13.22 -0.66
C GLN A 142 -12.57 11.82 -0.70
N ALA A 143 -13.90 11.71 -0.71
CA ALA A 143 -14.61 10.43 -0.81
C ALA A 143 -14.28 9.71 -2.13
N LEU A 144 -14.29 10.41 -3.26
CA LEU A 144 -13.89 9.87 -4.57
C LEU A 144 -12.44 9.40 -4.59
N LYS A 145 -11.52 10.16 -3.97
CA LYS A 145 -10.11 9.77 -3.84
C LYS A 145 -9.94 8.47 -3.04
N ASN A 146 -10.69 8.32 -1.95
CA ASN A 146 -10.64 7.14 -1.08
C ASN A 146 -11.32 5.92 -1.72
N ASP A 147 -12.41 6.15 -2.45
CA ASP A 147 -13.15 5.09 -3.14
C ASP A 147 -12.39 4.56 -4.36
N PHE A 148 -11.66 5.41 -5.09
CA PHE A 148 -10.90 5.02 -6.27
C PHE A 148 -10.04 3.75 -6.12
N PRO A 149 -9.16 3.61 -5.09
CA PRO A 149 -8.39 2.39 -4.89
C PRO A 149 -9.24 1.16 -4.54
N GLU A 150 -10.47 1.30 -4.03
CA GLU A 150 -11.38 0.16 -3.84
C GLU A 150 -11.96 -0.34 -5.18
N ARG A 151 -12.00 0.53 -6.21
CA ARG A 151 -12.46 0.20 -7.57
C ARG A 151 -11.40 -0.49 -8.42
N VAL A 152 -10.17 -0.59 -7.91
CA VAL A 152 -9.03 -1.19 -8.62
C VAL A 152 -8.58 -2.44 -7.90
N ILE A 153 -8.65 -3.58 -8.58
CA ILE A 153 -8.05 -4.85 -8.20
C ILE A 153 -6.77 -4.99 -8.99
N LEU A 154 -5.63 -5.09 -8.31
CA LEU A 154 -4.36 -5.37 -8.96
C LEU A 154 -4.27 -6.86 -9.30
N VAL A 155 -3.80 -7.12 -10.51
CA VAL A 155 -3.61 -8.45 -11.07
C VAL A 155 -2.17 -8.65 -11.46
N GLN A 156 -1.56 -9.71 -10.94
CA GLN A 156 -0.25 -10.19 -11.35
C GLN A 156 -0.39 -11.62 -11.89
N SER A 157 -0.01 -11.82 -13.15
CA SER A 157 -0.04 -13.13 -13.81
C SER A 157 1.37 -13.66 -14.07
N TRP A 158 1.55 -14.98 -13.96
CA TRP A 158 2.86 -15.61 -14.19
C TRP A 158 2.88 -16.44 -15.47
N ALA A 159 3.51 -15.90 -16.51
CA ALA A 159 3.67 -16.60 -17.78
C ALA A 159 4.80 -17.65 -17.71
N PRO A 160 4.66 -18.79 -18.41
CA PRO A 160 5.65 -19.87 -18.38
C PRO A 160 7.07 -19.44 -18.77
N ASN A 161 7.21 -18.57 -19.77
CA ASN A 161 8.51 -18.06 -20.22
C ASN A 161 9.21 -17.21 -19.15
N SER A 162 8.47 -16.34 -18.46
CA SER A 162 9.00 -15.51 -17.38
C SER A 162 9.46 -16.37 -16.20
N ILE A 163 8.66 -17.38 -15.83
CA ILE A 163 9.02 -18.28 -14.74
C ILE A 163 10.17 -19.20 -15.13
N PHE A 164 10.23 -19.68 -16.37
CA PHE A 164 11.36 -20.45 -16.86
C PHE A 164 12.67 -19.69 -16.68
N ASN A 165 12.74 -18.42 -17.14
CA ASN A 165 13.93 -17.60 -16.96
C ASN A 165 14.29 -17.40 -15.48
N TYR A 166 13.30 -17.12 -14.64
CA TYR A 166 13.50 -17.00 -13.18
C TYR A 166 14.09 -18.29 -12.56
N LEU A 167 13.55 -19.46 -12.91
CA LEU A 167 14.02 -20.74 -12.39
C LEU A 167 15.43 -21.07 -12.89
N MET A 168 15.76 -20.72 -14.13
CA MET A 168 17.11 -20.84 -14.68
C MET A 168 18.11 -19.94 -13.93
N ASP A 169 17.76 -18.67 -13.72
CA ASP A 169 18.62 -17.70 -13.02
C ASP A 169 18.87 -18.06 -11.55
N THR A 170 17.91 -18.76 -10.93
CA THR A 170 17.99 -19.21 -9.53
C THR A 170 18.50 -20.65 -9.38
N ASN A 171 18.89 -21.30 -10.48
CA ASN A 171 19.32 -22.71 -10.52
C ASN A 171 18.30 -23.71 -9.92
N GLN A 172 17.00 -23.41 -10.00
CA GLN A 172 15.91 -24.23 -9.49
C GLN A 172 15.42 -25.23 -10.55
N PHE A 173 16.35 -26.04 -11.06
CA PHE A 173 16.08 -26.97 -12.17
C PHE A 173 15.20 -28.16 -11.76
N ASP A 174 15.09 -28.44 -10.45
CA ASP A 174 14.34 -29.57 -9.90
C ASP A 174 12.82 -29.46 -10.08
N ILE A 175 12.32 -28.25 -10.33
CA ILE A 175 10.90 -27.97 -10.53
C ILE A 175 10.55 -27.57 -11.97
N LEU A 176 11.54 -27.55 -12.86
CA LEU A 176 11.33 -27.31 -14.30
C LEU A 176 10.70 -28.54 -14.95
N ASP A 177 9.52 -28.33 -15.52
CA ASP A 177 8.85 -29.24 -16.45
C ASP A 177 9.02 -28.69 -17.86
N VAL A 178 9.98 -29.25 -18.60
CA VAL A 178 10.32 -28.84 -19.97
C VAL A 178 9.27 -29.34 -20.98
N GLU A 179 8.57 -30.43 -20.65
CA GLU A 179 7.53 -31.01 -21.52
C GLU A 179 6.21 -30.26 -21.39
N SER A 180 5.92 -29.74 -20.20
CA SER A 180 4.77 -28.89 -19.90
C SER A 180 5.18 -27.62 -19.14
N PRO A 181 5.61 -26.55 -19.84
CA PRO A 181 6.07 -25.32 -19.20
C PRO A 181 5.06 -24.69 -18.22
N LYS A 182 3.75 -24.88 -18.42
CA LYS A 182 2.70 -24.43 -17.50
C LYS A 182 2.83 -25.10 -16.12
N ASN A 183 3.20 -26.38 -16.07
CA ASN A 183 3.43 -27.08 -14.80
C ASN A 183 4.62 -26.49 -14.03
N SER A 184 5.64 -25.97 -14.70
CA SER A 184 6.78 -25.29 -14.05
C SER A 184 6.30 -24.10 -13.21
N VAL A 185 5.34 -23.32 -13.73
CA VAL A 185 4.74 -22.17 -13.01
C VAL A 185 4.03 -22.64 -11.76
N VAL A 186 3.19 -23.67 -11.88
CA VAL A 186 2.46 -24.24 -10.75
C VAL A 186 3.41 -24.84 -9.73
N ASN A 187 4.44 -25.58 -10.16
CA ASN A 187 5.43 -26.15 -9.25
C ASN A 187 6.24 -25.07 -8.52
N ALA A 188 6.58 -23.97 -9.21
CA ALA A 188 7.24 -22.82 -8.57
C ALA A 188 6.38 -22.20 -7.47
N LEU A 189 5.06 -22.14 -7.65
CA LEU A 189 4.14 -21.72 -6.58
C LEU A 189 3.93 -22.81 -5.52
N ALA A 190 3.83 -24.08 -5.89
CA ALA A 190 3.40 -25.12 -4.97
C ALA A 190 4.53 -25.72 -4.13
N LEU A 191 5.79 -25.54 -4.52
CA LEU A 191 6.93 -26.23 -3.93
C LEU A 191 8.03 -25.30 -3.41
N LYS A 192 7.99 -23.99 -3.71
CA LYS A 192 9.08 -23.04 -3.38
C LYS A 192 8.56 -21.70 -2.87
N ASP A 193 9.34 -21.07 -2.00
CA ASP A 193 9.12 -19.71 -1.48
C ASP A 193 9.55 -18.59 -2.45
N GLY A 194 9.79 -18.93 -3.72
CA GLY A 194 10.34 -18.01 -4.72
C GLY A 194 9.35 -16.96 -5.21
N LEU A 195 8.16 -17.40 -5.65
CA LEU A 195 7.13 -16.51 -6.21
C LEU A 195 6.27 -15.86 -5.11
N ILE A 196 5.81 -16.69 -4.17
CA ILE A 196 5.07 -16.31 -2.97
C ILE A 196 5.67 -17.08 -1.80
N SER A 197 6.04 -16.39 -0.73
CA SER A 197 6.47 -16.97 0.55
C SER A 197 5.31 -17.66 1.29
N ASN A 198 5.60 -18.54 2.25
CA ASN A 198 4.56 -19.27 3.00
C ASN A 198 3.56 -18.37 3.76
N ASN A 199 3.89 -17.11 4.02
CA ASN A 199 3.00 -16.13 4.66
C ASN A 199 2.20 -15.27 3.66
N GLY A 200 2.26 -15.58 2.36
CA GLY A 200 1.63 -14.80 1.30
C GLY A 200 2.43 -13.59 0.83
N THR A 201 3.71 -13.45 1.21
CA THR A 201 4.55 -12.33 0.74
C THR A 201 5.02 -12.54 -0.70
N ILE A 202 4.72 -11.58 -1.57
CA ILE A 202 5.30 -11.43 -2.91
C ILE A 202 6.48 -10.47 -2.83
N GLY A 203 7.50 -10.71 -3.67
CA GLY A 203 8.64 -9.80 -3.78
C GLY A 203 9.53 -9.81 -2.53
N GLY A 204 9.63 -10.93 -1.80
CA GLY A 204 10.49 -11.01 -0.61
C GLY A 204 11.97 -10.66 -0.86
N HIS A 205 12.45 -10.87 -2.08
CA HIS A 205 13.79 -10.46 -2.51
C HIS A 205 13.96 -8.93 -2.64
N LEU A 206 12.88 -8.17 -2.57
CA LEU A 206 12.85 -6.70 -2.58
C LEU A 206 12.94 -6.10 -1.17
N ASP A 207 13.13 -6.91 -0.13
CA ASP A 207 13.37 -6.42 1.21
C ASP A 207 14.74 -5.72 1.28
N PHE A 208 14.72 -4.40 1.16
CA PHE A 208 15.94 -3.60 1.09
C PHE A 208 16.77 -3.68 2.37
N ALA A 209 16.11 -3.72 3.54
CA ALA A 209 16.79 -3.74 4.83
C ALA A 209 17.58 -5.03 5.01
N ASN A 210 16.95 -6.17 4.71
CA ASN A 210 17.59 -7.48 4.79
C ASN A 210 18.65 -7.69 3.71
N ASN A 211 18.50 -7.07 2.54
CA ASN A 211 19.46 -7.20 1.44
C ASN A 211 20.59 -6.16 1.45
N LEU A 212 20.58 -5.17 2.34
CA LEU A 212 21.53 -4.06 2.30
C LEU A 212 22.99 -4.54 2.45
N TYR A 213 23.25 -5.44 3.38
CA TYR A 213 24.60 -5.89 3.72
C TYR A 213 24.99 -7.25 3.15
N THR A 214 24.10 -7.89 2.38
CA THR A 214 24.38 -9.16 1.70
C THR A 214 25.09 -8.93 0.37
N ASN A 215 25.69 -9.99 -0.20
CA ASN A 215 26.26 -9.99 -1.54
C ASN A 215 25.18 -10.12 -2.63
N SER A 216 24.15 -9.28 -2.53
CA SER A 216 23.07 -9.14 -3.50
C SER A 216 22.93 -7.67 -3.93
N PHE A 217 22.15 -7.43 -4.97
CA PHE A 217 21.79 -6.10 -5.42
C PHE A 217 20.38 -6.14 -6.01
N VAL A 218 19.51 -5.28 -5.51
CA VAL A 218 18.15 -5.08 -6.01
C VAL A 218 18.20 -3.94 -7.03
N ASP A 219 18.19 -4.29 -8.32
CA ASP A 219 18.16 -3.36 -9.45
C ASP A 219 16.75 -3.10 -9.99
N ARG A 220 15.83 -4.03 -9.75
CA ARG A 220 14.38 -3.88 -9.94
C ARG A 220 13.69 -3.84 -8.59
N PRO A 221 13.40 -2.67 -8.01
CA PRO A 221 12.98 -2.57 -6.62
C PRO A 221 11.48 -2.75 -6.41
N HIS A 222 10.73 -3.06 -7.47
CA HIS A 222 9.28 -3.16 -7.45
C HIS A 222 8.76 -4.39 -8.21
N THR A 223 7.52 -4.76 -7.89
CA THR A 223 6.72 -5.71 -8.67
C THR A 223 5.71 -4.98 -9.55
N HIS A 224 5.40 -5.56 -10.71
CA HIS A 224 4.51 -4.97 -11.70
C HIS A 224 3.12 -5.61 -11.64
N TRP A 225 2.09 -4.77 -11.69
CA TRP A 225 0.70 -5.14 -11.56
C TRP A 225 -0.16 -4.43 -12.61
N THR A 226 -1.23 -5.09 -13.01
CA THR A 226 -2.20 -4.60 -13.99
C THR A 226 -3.57 -4.45 -13.35
N TRP A 227 -4.44 -3.60 -13.87
CA TRP A 227 -5.70 -3.28 -13.19
C TRP A 227 -6.85 -4.13 -13.67
N ASN A 228 -7.67 -4.55 -12.71
CA ASN A 228 -8.92 -5.25 -12.88
C ASN A 228 -8.71 -6.45 -13.82
N SER A 229 -9.50 -6.55 -14.86
CA SER A 229 -9.42 -7.66 -15.80
C SER A 229 -8.36 -7.47 -16.90
N LEU A 230 -7.47 -6.47 -16.80
CA LEU A 230 -6.25 -6.42 -17.61
C LEU A 230 -5.31 -7.51 -17.11
N CYS A 231 -5.13 -8.57 -17.90
CA CYS A 231 -4.05 -9.55 -17.71
C CYS A 231 -2.87 -9.16 -18.60
N GLN A 232 -2.33 -7.97 -18.31
CA GLN A 232 -1.46 -7.03 -19.02
C GLN A 232 0.11 -6.99 -18.84
N ALA A 233 0.96 -8.04 -18.85
CA ALA A 233 2.41 -7.91 -19.10
C ALA A 233 2.86 -7.35 -20.48
N ASN A 234 3.09 -6.05 -20.55
CA ASN A 234 3.80 -5.31 -21.59
C ASN A 234 4.74 -6.12 -22.51
N SER A 235 4.47 -6.10 -23.82
CA SER A 235 5.43 -6.34 -24.93
C SER A 235 6.26 -7.65 -24.95
N GLY A 236 6.01 -8.65 -24.11
CA GLY A 236 6.90 -9.83 -24.08
C GLY A 236 6.42 -11.12 -23.40
N GLY A 237 5.17 -11.19 -22.94
CA GLY A 237 4.61 -12.43 -22.34
C GLY A 237 3.41 -12.95 -23.13
N GLU A 238 3.37 -14.25 -23.39
CA GLU A 238 2.12 -14.95 -23.72
C GLU A 238 1.32 -15.14 -22.42
N TRP A 239 0.82 -14.03 -21.87
CA TRP A 239 -0.18 -13.94 -20.80
C TRP A 239 -1.41 -14.83 -20.99
N GLU A 240 -1.79 -15.13 -22.23
CA GLU A 240 -2.85 -16.10 -22.55
C GLU A 240 -2.48 -17.51 -22.05
N ASP A 241 -1.18 -17.78 -21.88
CA ASP A 241 -0.64 -19.05 -21.43
C ASP A 241 -0.24 -19.08 -19.96
N ALA A 242 -0.40 -17.98 -19.23
CA ALA A 242 -0.20 -17.96 -17.79
C ALA A 242 -1.25 -18.88 -17.12
N PRO A 243 -0.83 -19.83 -16.26
CA PRO A 243 -1.77 -20.69 -15.52
C PRO A 243 -2.18 -20.11 -14.16
N ILE A 244 -1.56 -19.03 -13.71
CA ILE A 244 -1.76 -18.48 -12.36
C ILE A 244 -1.89 -16.96 -12.40
N ALA A 245 -2.84 -16.44 -11.62
CA ALA A 245 -2.97 -15.03 -11.29
C ALA A 245 -3.13 -14.81 -9.79
N VAL A 246 -2.63 -13.66 -9.33
CA VAL A 246 -2.90 -13.11 -7.99
C VAL A 246 -3.76 -11.87 -8.16
N LEU A 247 -4.86 -11.80 -7.41
CA LEU A 247 -5.79 -10.68 -7.34
C LEU A 247 -5.70 -10.05 -5.94
N GLU A 248 -5.48 -8.74 -5.86
CA GLU A 248 -5.39 -8.01 -4.60
C GLU A 248 -5.95 -6.59 -4.78
N PRO A 249 -6.90 -6.12 -3.93
CA PRO A 249 -7.35 -4.73 -3.97
C PRO A 249 -6.21 -3.72 -3.86
N LEU A 250 -6.20 -2.68 -4.70
CA LEU A 250 -5.21 -1.59 -4.64
C LEU A 250 -5.21 -0.91 -3.26
N SER A 251 -6.37 -0.83 -2.61
CA SER A 251 -6.53 -0.32 -1.24
C SER A 251 -5.70 -1.07 -0.18
N SER A 252 -5.25 -2.29 -0.44
CA SER A 252 -4.43 -3.08 0.49
C SER A 252 -2.93 -2.75 0.40
N PHE A 253 -2.49 -1.97 -0.59
CA PHE A 253 -1.08 -1.65 -0.80
C PHE A 253 -0.69 -0.35 -0.11
N ALA A 254 0.38 -0.41 0.68
CA ALA A 254 1.02 0.79 1.25
C ALA A 254 1.95 1.47 0.22
N ASN A 255 2.86 0.69 -0.39
CA ASN A 255 4.02 1.19 -1.14
C ASN A 255 3.80 1.27 -2.65
N VAL A 256 2.81 2.05 -3.09
CA VAL A 256 2.50 2.21 -4.52
C VAL A 256 3.38 3.31 -5.11
N GLU A 257 4.38 2.96 -5.91
CA GLU A 257 5.32 3.92 -6.54
C GLU A 257 4.78 4.48 -7.84
N GLY A 258 4.36 3.61 -8.74
CA GLY A 258 3.80 3.94 -10.03
C GLY A 258 2.37 3.47 -10.13
N VAL A 259 1.53 4.30 -10.76
CA VAL A 259 0.10 4.04 -10.86
C VAL A 259 -0.35 4.24 -12.30
N THR A 260 -0.61 3.14 -13.01
CA THR A 260 -1.19 3.10 -14.36
C THR A 260 -1.86 1.75 -14.59
N PRO A 261 -2.95 1.66 -15.39
CA PRO A 261 -3.66 0.40 -15.61
C PRO A 261 -2.81 -0.79 -16.08
N TYR A 262 -1.69 -0.50 -16.75
CA TYR A 262 -0.84 -1.50 -17.39
C TYR A 262 0.40 -1.88 -16.59
N ASP A 263 0.73 -1.08 -15.58
CA ASP A 263 2.07 -1.10 -14.99
C ASP A 263 2.12 -0.39 -13.63
N THR A 264 1.22 -0.75 -12.73
CA THR A 264 1.33 -0.31 -11.34
C THR A 264 2.53 -1.00 -10.69
N THR A 265 3.47 -0.19 -10.20
CA THR A 265 4.69 -0.66 -9.55
C THR A 265 4.55 -0.56 -8.04
N ILE A 266 4.71 -1.70 -7.36
CA ILE A 266 4.69 -1.81 -5.90
C ILE A 266 6.11 -1.98 -5.40
N MET A 267 6.56 -1.02 -4.60
CA MET A 267 7.93 -0.95 -4.08
C MET A 267 8.12 -1.85 -2.87
N GLY A 268 9.18 -2.65 -2.88
CA GLY A 268 9.50 -3.56 -1.77
C GLY A 268 8.58 -4.79 -1.70
N PRO A 269 8.71 -5.58 -0.63
CA PRO A 269 7.89 -6.78 -0.42
C PRO A 269 6.45 -6.39 -0.03
N HIS A 270 5.49 -7.17 -0.49
CA HIS A 270 4.08 -7.00 -0.14
C HIS A 270 3.51 -8.30 0.41
N ARG A 271 2.93 -8.25 1.62
CA ARG A 271 2.16 -9.36 2.16
C ARG A 271 0.72 -9.24 1.72
N LEU A 272 0.27 -10.21 0.92
CA LEU A 272 -1.11 -10.29 0.46
C LEU A 272 -2.11 -10.28 1.63
N SER A 273 -3.23 -9.60 1.44
CA SER A 273 -4.26 -9.44 2.45
C SER A 273 -5.17 -10.67 2.53
N ASP A 274 -6.04 -10.67 3.54
CA ASP A 274 -7.10 -11.68 3.71
C ASP A 274 -8.15 -11.59 2.58
N LYS A 275 -8.17 -10.48 1.83
CA LYS A 275 -9.01 -10.29 0.64
C LYS A 275 -8.35 -10.79 -0.65
N ALA A 276 -7.09 -11.21 -0.61
CA ALA A 276 -6.37 -11.68 -1.80
C ALA A 276 -6.96 -12.99 -2.35
N ILE A 277 -6.90 -13.16 -3.67
CA ILE A 277 -7.25 -14.42 -4.33
C ILE A 277 -6.09 -14.87 -5.20
N ILE A 278 -5.64 -16.11 -5.00
CA ILE A 278 -4.72 -16.79 -5.91
C ILE A 278 -5.54 -17.75 -6.78
N LEU A 279 -5.63 -17.45 -8.07
CA LEU A 279 -6.32 -18.25 -9.07
C LEU A 279 -5.35 -19.24 -9.73
N VAL A 280 -5.69 -20.52 -9.71
CA VAL A 280 -4.87 -21.63 -10.25
C VAL A 280 -5.74 -22.69 -10.94
N PRO A 281 -5.17 -23.61 -11.73
CA PRO A 281 -5.95 -24.73 -12.28
C PRO A 281 -6.56 -25.58 -11.15
N GLN A 282 -7.79 -26.05 -11.34
CA GLN A 282 -8.56 -26.76 -10.32
C GLN A 282 -7.81 -27.96 -9.70
N GLY A 283 -7.00 -28.67 -10.49
CA GLY A 283 -6.21 -29.81 -10.01
C GLY A 283 -5.12 -29.46 -8.99
N ASP A 284 -4.70 -28.19 -8.92
CA ASP A 284 -3.56 -27.75 -8.11
C ASP A 284 -3.96 -27.05 -6.80
N VAL A 285 -5.25 -26.76 -6.62
CA VAL A 285 -5.79 -26.03 -5.47
C VAL A 285 -5.36 -26.67 -4.15
N GLN A 286 -5.51 -28.00 -4.02
CA GLN A 286 -5.20 -28.71 -2.78
C GLN A 286 -3.73 -28.57 -2.42
N ARG A 287 -2.83 -28.83 -3.36
CA ARG A 287 -1.37 -28.78 -3.13
C ARG A 287 -0.91 -27.37 -2.72
N ILE A 288 -1.47 -26.33 -3.33
CA ILE A 288 -1.11 -24.94 -2.99
C ILE A 288 -1.73 -24.54 -1.65
N THR A 289 -2.94 -25.01 -1.35
CA THR A 289 -3.60 -24.80 -0.04
C THR A 289 -2.82 -25.45 1.08
N GLU A 290 -2.36 -26.68 0.89
CA GLU A 290 -1.47 -27.38 1.82
C GLU A 290 -0.23 -26.52 2.12
N ARG A 291 0.45 -26.03 1.07
CA ARG A 291 1.63 -25.18 1.24
C ARG A 291 1.33 -23.86 1.96
N LEU A 292 0.47 -23.02 1.38
CA LEU A 292 0.35 -21.61 1.79
C LEU A 292 -0.54 -21.41 3.01
N ILE A 293 -1.57 -22.24 3.20
CA ILE A 293 -2.57 -22.07 4.27
C ILE A 293 -2.35 -23.08 5.39
N GLN A 294 -2.24 -24.37 5.09
CA GLN A 294 -2.16 -25.40 6.14
C GLN A 294 -0.78 -25.45 6.81
N THR A 295 0.29 -25.38 6.00
CA THR A 295 1.67 -25.32 6.51
C THR A 295 2.22 -23.90 6.60
N GLY A 296 1.56 -22.96 5.92
CA GLY A 296 1.92 -21.55 5.89
C GLY A 296 1.05 -20.68 6.79
N THR A 297 1.06 -19.37 6.52
CA THR A 297 0.26 -18.36 7.25
C THR A 297 -0.43 -17.36 6.31
N PHE A 298 -0.57 -17.73 5.04
CA PHE A 298 -1.39 -16.97 4.10
C PHE A 298 -2.87 -17.07 4.52
N ARG A 299 -3.59 -15.95 4.43
CA ARG A 299 -4.96 -15.81 4.92
C ARG A 299 -5.99 -15.51 3.82
N GLY A 300 -5.52 -15.23 2.61
CA GLY A 300 -6.40 -15.06 1.46
C GLY A 300 -6.94 -16.39 0.94
N GLN A 301 -7.57 -16.34 -0.22
CA GLN A 301 -8.25 -17.47 -0.82
C GLN A 301 -7.41 -18.09 -1.94
N ILE A 302 -7.51 -19.42 -2.10
CA ILE A 302 -6.95 -20.13 -3.26
C ILE A 302 -8.14 -20.72 -4.00
N LYS A 303 -8.33 -20.31 -5.25
CA LYS A 303 -9.48 -20.71 -6.07
C LYS A 303 -9.04 -21.41 -7.34
N GLY A 304 -9.76 -22.47 -7.67
CA GLY A 304 -9.55 -23.27 -8.86
C GLY A 304 -10.38 -22.77 -10.04
N TYR A 305 -9.82 -22.81 -11.24
CA TYR A 305 -10.58 -22.67 -12.48
C TYR A 305 -10.34 -23.86 -13.40
N ASP A 306 -11.29 -24.14 -14.30
CA ASP A 306 -11.15 -25.19 -15.29
C ASP A 306 -10.30 -24.70 -16.48
N ALA A 307 -9.00 -24.99 -16.41
CA ALA A 307 -8.04 -24.64 -17.46
C ALA A 307 -8.25 -25.40 -18.78
N THR A 308 -9.18 -26.37 -18.84
CA THR A 308 -9.53 -27.06 -20.10
C THR A 308 -10.61 -26.34 -20.90
N THR A 309 -11.42 -25.51 -20.25
CA THR A 309 -12.55 -24.80 -20.86
C THR A 309 -12.43 -23.28 -20.79
N LEU A 310 -11.63 -22.74 -19.86
CA LEU A 310 -11.44 -21.30 -19.67
C LEU A 310 -9.97 -20.91 -19.77
N SER A 311 -9.71 -19.79 -20.45
CA SER A 311 -8.44 -19.07 -20.33
C SER A 311 -8.29 -18.41 -18.94
N LEU A 312 -7.05 -18.11 -18.53
CA LEU A 312 -6.83 -17.39 -17.27
C LEU A 312 -7.50 -16.01 -17.27
N ARG A 313 -7.51 -15.30 -18.40
CA ARG A 313 -8.18 -13.99 -18.52
C ARG A 313 -9.68 -14.10 -18.24
N GLU A 314 -10.35 -15.11 -18.80
CA GLU A 314 -11.77 -15.34 -18.56
C GLU A 314 -12.04 -15.72 -17.11
N ALA A 315 -11.17 -16.54 -16.51
CA ALA A 315 -11.25 -16.89 -15.09
C ALA A 315 -11.08 -15.65 -14.19
N VAL A 316 -10.07 -14.81 -14.45
CA VAL A 316 -9.85 -13.53 -13.73
C VAL A 316 -11.06 -12.61 -13.86
N ARG A 317 -11.61 -12.46 -15.08
CA ARG A 317 -12.80 -11.62 -15.31
C ARG A 317 -14.02 -12.12 -14.53
N ALA A 318 -14.27 -13.44 -14.57
CA ALA A 318 -15.37 -14.06 -13.84
C ALA A 318 -15.20 -13.93 -12.32
N GLU A 319 -13.98 -14.14 -11.83
CA GLU A 319 -13.66 -14.04 -10.41
C GLU A 319 -13.79 -12.61 -9.89
N ILE A 320 -13.27 -11.61 -10.62
CA ILE A 320 -13.42 -10.20 -10.24
C ILE A 320 -14.90 -9.82 -10.16
N SER A 321 -15.71 -10.25 -11.13
CA SER A 321 -17.15 -9.97 -11.14
C SER A 321 -17.89 -10.63 -9.96
N THR A 322 -17.36 -11.75 -9.43
CA THR A 322 -17.97 -12.52 -8.34
C THR A 322 -17.53 -12.03 -6.97
N SER A 323 -16.22 -11.87 -6.76
CA SER A 323 -15.61 -11.59 -5.45
C SER A 323 -15.31 -10.12 -5.21
N TYR A 324 -15.24 -9.31 -6.27
CA TYR A 324 -15.02 -7.86 -6.19
C TYR A 324 -16.05 -7.10 -7.06
N PRO A 325 -17.36 -7.24 -6.81
CA PRO A 325 -18.40 -6.63 -7.64
C PRO A 325 -18.32 -5.10 -7.71
N GLN A 326 -17.63 -4.46 -6.76
CA GLN A 326 -17.36 -3.03 -6.73
C GLN A 326 -16.28 -2.57 -7.73
N ALA A 327 -15.46 -3.49 -8.25
CA ALA A 327 -14.34 -3.16 -9.15
C ALA A 327 -14.83 -2.57 -10.48
N ALA A 328 -14.11 -1.58 -10.99
CA ALA A 328 -14.47 -0.95 -12.26
C ALA A 328 -14.17 -1.88 -13.44
N LYS A 329 -15.04 -1.89 -14.46
CA LYS A 329 -14.67 -2.45 -15.77
C LYS A 329 -13.82 -1.46 -16.53
N LEU A 330 -12.87 -1.94 -17.31
CA LEU A 330 -12.01 -1.10 -18.15
C LEU A 330 -12.45 -1.22 -19.61
N LEU A 331 -12.78 -0.08 -20.21
CA LEU A 331 -13.24 0.02 -21.59
C LEU A 331 -12.19 0.69 -22.47
N ASN A 332 -12.07 0.27 -23.73
CA ASN A 332 -11.20 0.91 -24.71
C ASN A 332 -11.86 2.15 -25.35
N SER A 333 -11.18 2.76 -26.34
CA SER A 333 -11.68 3.93 -27.09
C SER A 333 -13.00 3.68 -27.83
N ASN A 334 -13.36 2.42 -28.08
CA ASN A 334 -14.58 2.03 -28.78
C ASN A 334 -15.72 1.65 -27.81
N GLY A 335 -15.50 1.78 -26.49
CA GLY A 335 -16.48 1.38 -25.47
C GLY A 335 -16.56 -0.14 -25.26
N HIS A 336 -15.64 -0.93 -25.81
CA HIS A 336 -15.59 -2.37 -25.60
C HIS A 336 -14.86 -2.68 -24.29
N ASP A 337 -15.37 -3.65 -23.54
CA ASP A 337 -14.68 -4.21 -22.38
C ASP A 337 -13.34 -4.81 -22.82
N ILE A 338 -12.25 -4.26 -22.29
CA ILE A 338 -10.90 -4.67 -22.65
C ILE A 338 -10.65 -6.13 -22.31
N SER A 339 -11.28 -6.66 -21.27
CA SER A 339 -11.11 -8.06 -20.88
C SER A 339 -11.75 -9.07 -21.83
N ALA A 340 -12.67 -8.62 -22.68
CA ALA A 340 -13.24 -9.43 -23.74
C ALA A 340 -12.45 -9.33 -25.05
N ILE A 341 -11.41 -8.50 -25.12
CA ILE A 341 -10.63 -8.28 -26.34
C ILE A 341 -9.37 -9.16 -26.30
N THR A 342 -9.29 -10.10 -27.24
CA THR A 342 -8.05 -10.83 -27.53
C THR A 342 -7.21 -10.05 -28.53
N ILE A 343 -6.00 -9.64 -28.15
CA ILE A 343 -5.02 -9.07 -29.08
C ILE A 343 -4.22 -10.23 -29.70
N ALA A 344 -4.25 -10.35 -31.02
CA ALA A 344 -3.48 -11.38 -31.71
C ALA A 344 -1.98 -11.19 -31.46
N SER A 345 -1.23 -12.29 -31.32
CA SER A 345 0.22 -12.27 -31.03
C SER A 345 1.06 -11.56 -32.10
N ASN A 346 0.54 -11.45 -33.32
CA ASN A 346 1.15 -10.70 -34.43
C ASN A 346 0.66 -9.23 -34.52
N GLY A 347 -0.20 -8.79 -33.61
CA GLY A 347 -0.69 -7.42 -33.51
C GLY A 347 -1.69 -6.99 -34.58
N TYR A 348 -2.17 -7.87 -35.47
CA TYR A 348 -3.01 -7.45 -36.62
C TYR A 348 -4.29 -6.70 -36.22
N ASN A 349 -4.91 -7.08 -35.10
CA ASN A 349 -6.13 -6.43 -34.62
C ASN A 349 -5.87 -5.36 -33.53
N ALA A 350 -4.61 -5.08 -33.19
CA ALA A 350 -4.26 -4.16 -32.12
C ALA A 350 -4.79 -2.75 -32.37
N PHE A 351 -4.44 -2.18 -33.53
CA PHE A 351 -4.83 -0.81 -33.88
C PHE A 351 -6.35 -0.62 -33.92
N ALA A 352 -7.09 -1.59 -34.49
CA ALA A 352 -8.56 -1.55 -34.55
C ALA A 352 -9.22 -1.54 -33.16
N ASN A 353 -8.56 -2.11 -32.16
CA ASN A 353 -9.01 -2.13 -30.77
C ASN A 353 -8.43 -0.97 -29.93
N GLY A 354 -7.75 -0.01 -30.57
CA GLY A 354 -7.11 1.12 -29.88
C GLY A 354 -5.86 0.73 -29.09
N TYR A 355 -5.28 -0.44 -29.35
CA TYR A 355 -4.10 -0.96 -28.67
C TYR A 355 -2.80 -0.61 -29.41
N ASN A 356 -1.83 -0.06 -28.69
CA ASN A 356 -0.48 0.16 -29.18
C ASN A 356 0.41 -1.04 -28.88
N HIS A 357 0.53 -1.94 -29.85
CA HIS A 357 1.30 -3.18 -29.71
C HIS A 357 2.80 -2.95 -29.43
N ALA A 358 3.40 -1.88 -29.97
CA ALA A 358 4.82 -1.61 -29.78
C ALA A 358 5.14 -1.22 -28.32
N ASN A 359 4.20 -0.56 -27.66
CA ASN A 359 4.41 -0.03 -26.32
C ASN A 359 3.62 -0.77 -25.22
N GLY A 360 2.70 -1.65 -25.58
CA GLY A 360 2.01 -2.53 -24.62
C GLY A 360 0.76 -1.96 -23.94
N TYR A 361 0.13 -0.89 -24.44
CA TYR A 361 -0.99 -0.20 -23.76
C TYR A 361 -2.15 0.19 -24.71
N PHE A 362 -3.35 0.47 -24.19
CA PHE A 362 -4.45 1.06 -24.96
C PHE A 362 -4.36 2.59 -24.97
N ASN A 363 -4.51 3.20 -26.14
CA ASN A 363 -4.34 4.65 -26.32
C ASN A 363 -5.37 5.49 -25.54
N ALA A 364 -6.52 4.91 -25.20
CA ALA A 364 -7.49 5.52 -24.31
C ALA A 364 -8.18 4.42 -23.50
N VAL A 365 -8.37 4.71 -22.20
CA VAL A 365 -9.08 3.84 -21.25
C VAL A 365 -10.16 4.66 -20.59
N SER A 366 -11.32 4.04 -20.44
CA SER A 366 -12.42 4.51 -19.59
C SER A 366 -12.70 3.48 -18.50
N ILE A 367 -13.22 3.94 -17.37
CA ILE A 367 -13.81 3.08 -16.34
C ILE A 367 -15.32 3.04 -16.51
N GLU A 368 -15.92 1.88 -16.32
CA GLU A 368 -17.37 1.72 -16.14
C GLU A 368 -17.64 1.22 -14.72
N ILE A 369 -18.48 1.96 -13.99
CA ILE A 369 -18.97 1.61 -12.65
C ILE A 369 -20.49 1.71 -12.69
N ASN A 370 -21.19 0.61 -12.38
CA ASN A 370 -22.66 0.55 -12.38
C ASN A 370 -23.30 1.10 -13.69
N GLY A 371 -22.69 0.79 -14.84
CA GLY A 371 -23.14 1.27 -16.16
C GLY A 371 -22.77 2.72 -16.50
N VAL A 372 -22.17 3.46 -15.57
CA VAL A 372 -21.69 4.82 -15.81
C VAL A 372 -20.25 4.77 -16.31
N THR A 373 -20.02 5.25 -17.54
CA THR A 373 -18.68 5.31 -18.15
C THR A 373 -18.04 6.68 -17.92
N LYS A 374 -16.78 6.70 -17.46
CA LYS A 374 -15.95 7.91 -17.31
C LYS A 374 -14.57 7.72 -17.93
N PRO A 375 -14.00 8.72 -18.61
CA PRO A 375 -12.64 8.62 -19.14
C PRO A 375 -11.64 8.52 -18.00
N LEU A 376 -10.73 7.54 -18.09
CA LEU A 376 -9.71 7.27 -17.08
C LEU A 376 -8.37 7.90 -17.44
N MET A 377 -7.84 7.55 -18.61
CA MET A 377 -6.51 7.95 -19.08
C MET A 377 -6.46 7.97 -20.61
N THR A 378 -5.62 8.83 -21.16
CA THR A 378 -5.24 8.84 -22.58
C THR A 378 -3.72 8.74 -22.71
N GLY A 379 -3.24 7.97 -23.67
CA GLY A 379 -1.81 7.69 -23.84
C GLY A 379 -1.20 6.99 -22.62
N THR A 380 0.10 7.22 -22.40
CA THR A 380 0.85 6.55 -21.32
C THR A 380 0.73 7.22 -19.96
N SER A 381 0.40 8.51 -19.91
CA SER A 381 0.52 9.30 -18.67
C SER A 381 -0.50 10.43 -18.49
N ASN A 382 -1.43 10.62 -19.44
CA ASN A 382 -2.39 11.73 -19.35
C ASN A 382 -3.69 11.27 -18.68
N VAL A 383 -3.76 11.46 -17.36
CA VAL A 383 -4.91 11.11 -16.52
C VAL A 383 -6.10 12.04 -16.81
N ARG A 384 -7.29 11.46 -16.96
CA ARG A 384 -8.55 12.16 -17.24
C ARG A 384 -9.54 12.12 -16.09
N LEU A 385 -9.48 11.08 -15.26
CA LEU A 385 -10.36 10.95 -14.10
C LEU A 385 -9.79 11.77 -12.92
N PRO A 386 -10.54 12.74 -12.35
CA PRO A 386 -10.06 13.54 -11.23
C PRO A 386 -9.65 12.72 -10.00
N ALA A 387 -10.45 11.72 -9.61
CA ALA A 387 -10.14 10.84 -8.48
C ALA A 387 -8.79 10.11 -8.64
N TYR A 388 -8.51 9.65 -9.86
CA TYR A 388 -7.21 9.04 -10.19
C TYR A 388 -6.09 10.09 -10.15
N SER A 389 -6.30 11.29 -10.70
CA SER A 389 -5.30 12.36 -10.65
C SER A 389 -4.91 12.72 -9.21
N GLU A 390 -5.88 12.76 -8.31
CA GLU A 390 -5.66 13.03 -6.89
C GLU A 390 -4.97 11.88 -6.17
N TYR A 391 -5.33 10.63 -6.48
CA TYR A 391 -4.65 9.45 -5.95
C TYR A 391 -3.19 9.34 -6.43
N GLY A 392 -2.93 9.70 -7.69
CA GLY A 392 -1.61 9.67 -8.31
C GLY A 392 -0.69 10.83 -7.93
N ASN A 393 -1.17 11.81 -7.17
CA ASN A 393 -0.32 12.91 -6.71
C ASN A 393 0.83 12.39 -5.84
N GLY A 394 2.05 12.85 -6.11
CA GLY A 394 3.27 12.38 -5.44
C GLY A 394 3.76 10.99 -5.88
N LYS A 395 3.13 10.38 -6.89
CA LYS A 395 3.49 9.07 -7.47
C LYS A 395 3.97 9.22 -8.91
N HIS A 396 4.59 8.18 -9.45
CA HIS A 396 4.86 8.08 -10.87
C HIS A 396 3.57 7.76 -11.65
N ILE A 397 3.29 8.53 -12.70
CA ILE A 397 2.16 8.27 -13.60
C ILE A 397 2.71 7.91 -14.98
N GLY A 398 2.67 6.62 -15.27
CA GLY A 398 3.06 6.05 -16.55
C GLY A 398 3.78 4.72 -16.40
N MET A 399 4.32 4.23 -17.51
CA MET A 399 5.08 2.98 -17.55
C MET A 399 6.36 3.11 -16.70
N HIS A 400 6.86 1.99 -16.18
CA HIS A 400 8.11 1.92 -15.45
C HIS A 400 9.29 2.51 -16.23
N ASN A 401 9.34 2.29 -17.54
CA ASN A 401 10.35 2.94 -18.38
C ASN A 401 10.16 4.47 -18.33
N GLY A 402 11.09 5.15 -17.68
CA GLY A 402 11.03 6.58 -17.39
C GLY A 402 10.70 6.94 -15.94
N SER A 403 10.44 5.95 -15.06
CA SER A 403 10.42 6.19 -13.61
C SER A 403 11.84 6.42 -13.10
N VAL A 404 11.97 7.14 -11.98
CA VAL A 404 13.26 7.38 -11.33
C VAL A 404 13.88 6.10 -10.72
N SER A 405 13.08 5.04 -10.58
CA SER A 405 13.48 3.71 -10.13
C SER A 405 14.01 2.82 -11.26
N ASP A 406 13.85 3.18 -12.54
CA ASP A 406 14.44 2.47 -13.69
C ASP A 406 15.95 2.75 -13.79
N ILE A 407 16.72 1.97 -13.03
CA ILE A 407 18.18 2.12 -12.93
C ILE A 407 18.95 0.99 -13.63
N GLU A 408 18.28 -0.05 -14.12
CA GLU A 408 18.89 -1.30 -14.57
C GLU A 408 19.88 -1.13 -15.72
N ARG A 409 19.61 -0.14 -16.57
CA ARG A 409 20.39 0.16 -17.77
C ARG A 409 21.47 1.21 -17.53
N ASP A 410 21.54 1.80 -16.35
CA ASP A 410 22.52 2.83 -16.03
C ASP A 410 23.92 2.20 -15.88
N PRO A 411 24.92 2.62 -16.68
CA PRO A 411 26.26 2.04 -16.64
C PRO A 411 26.95 2.11 -15.25
N VAL A 412 26.67 3.16 -14.48
CA VAL A 412 27.26 3.33 -13.13
C VAL A 412 26.62 2.35 -12.15
N PHE A 413 25.30 2.16 -12.22
CA PHE A 413 24.63 1.18 -11.35
C PHE A 413 24.92 -0.27 -11.76
N ILE A 414 25.23 -0.54 -13.03
CA ILE A 414 25.75 -1.86 -13.46
C ILE A 414 27.07 -2.17 -12.76
N VAL A 415 27.99 -1.19 -12.64
CA VAL A 415 29.24 -1.36 -11.89
C VAL A 415 28.94 -1.63 -10.41
N LEU A 416 28.04 -0.85 -9.78
CA LEU A 416 27.65 -1.03 -8.38
C LEU A 416 27.03 -2.42 -8.12
N LYS A 417 26.15 -2.88 -9.01
CA LYS A 417 25.54 -4.22 -9.00
C LYS A 417 26.62 -5.31 -9.05
N ASN A 418 27.59 -5.17 -9.96
CA ASN A 418 28.67 -6.14 -10.13
C ASN A 418 29.55 -6.28 -8.89
N VAL A 419 29.94 -5.17 -8.26
CA VAL A 419 30.76 -5.21 -7.04
C VAL A 419 29.97 -5.57 -5.78
N SER A 420 28.66 -5.36 -5.79
CA SER A 420 27.79 -5.81 -4.70
C SER A 420 27.63 -7.32 -4.70
N LYS A 421 27.45 -7.93 -5.87
CA LYS A 421 27.37 -9.40 -6.04
C LYS A 421 28.73 -10.09 -5.91
N ASP A 422 29.81 -9.42 -6.34
CA ASP A 422 31.18 -9.94 -6.26
C ASP A 422 32.15 -8.85 -5.80
N PRO A 423 32.40 -8.73 -4.47
CA PRO A 423 33.26 -7.71 -3.90
C PRO A 423 34.70 -7.72 -4.44
N SER A 424 35.18 -8.83 -5.02
CA SER A 424 36.53 -8.91 -5.59
C SER A 424 36.71 -7.96 -6.80
N LYS A 425 35.61 -7.62 -7.48
CA LYS A 425 35.58 -6.71 -8.63
C LYS A 425 35.79 -5.24 -8.26
N ILE A 426 35.83 -4.89 -6.97
CA ILE A 426 36.23 -3.53 -6.53
C ILE A 426 37.59 -3.16 -7.12
N SER A 427 38.55 -4.11 -7.11
CA SER A 427 39.91 -3.93 -7.60
C SER A 427 40.00 -3.43 -9.05
N THR A 428 39.19 -3.98 -9.95
CA THR A 428 39.16 -3.65 -11.38
C THR A 428 38.26 -2.45 -11.69
N ASN A 429 37.45 -2.01 -10.72
CA ASN A 429 36.49 -0.91 -10.87
C ASN A 429 36.81 0.29 -9.94
N LEU A 430 38.01 0.36 -9.35
CA LEU A 430 38.41 1.38 -8.36
C LEU A 430 38.12 2.83 -8.78
N ALA A 431 38.14 3.13 -10.08
CA ALA A 431 37.83 4.46 -10.62
C ALA A 431 36.39 4.92 -10.37
N ASN A 432 35.45 4.00 -10.11
CA ASN A 432 34.03 4.30 -9.91
C ASN A 432 33.65 4.50 -8.43
N PHE A 433 34.63 4.46 -7.51
CA PHE A 433 34.41 4.50 -6.07
C PHE A 433 35.31 5.53 -5.39
N ILE A 434 34.80 6.14 -4.32
CA ILE A 434 35.57 7.09 -3.51
C ILE A 434 36.45 6.28 -2.54
N GLY A 435 37.68 5.98 -2.98
CA GLY A 435 38.71 5.36 -2.14
C GLY A 435 39.60 6.38 -1.40
N LYS A 436 40.67 5.85 -0.78
CA LYS A 436 41.79 6.61 -0.19
C LYS A 436 42.48 7.50 -1.22
N VAL A 437 42.64 6.98 -2.43
CA VAL A 437 43.25 7.66 -3.58
C VAL A 437 42.34 7.45 -4.78
N GLY A 438 42.26 8.43 -5.67
CA GLY A 438 41.68 8.21 -7.00
C GLY A 438 40.28 8.77 -7.24
N ASP A 439 40.12 9.05 -8.54
CA ASP A 439 39.11 9.73 -9.35
C ASP A 439 38.52 11.08 -8.89
N LYS A 440 38.61 12.06 -9.80
CA LYS A 440 37.94 13.36 -9.72
C LYS A 440 36.73 13.43 -10.66
N ASN A 441 36.57 12.43 -11.52
CA ASN A 441 35.43 12.39 -12.42
C ASN A 441 34.18 11.95 -11.67
N VAL A 442 33.56 12.93 -11.01
CA VAL A 442 32.35 12.72 -10.18
C VAL A 442 31.17 12.12 -10.96
N ASN A 443 31.16 12.23 -12.29
CA ASN A 443 30.10 11.65 -13.12
C ASN A 443 30.12 10.11 -13.15
N ASN A 444 31.25 9.48 -12.84
CA ASN A 444 31.40 8.03 -12.85
C ASN A 444 31.34 7.41 -11.44
N LEU A 445 31.26 8.25 -10.40
CA LEU A 445 31.27 7.78 -9.01
C LEU A 445 29.90 7.22 -8.62
N CYS A 446 29.89 5.98 -8.15
CA CYS A 446 28.66 5.28 -7.76
C CYS A 446 27.91 6.01 -6.64
N SER A 447 28.62 6.53 -5.62
CA SER A 447 28.00 7.25 -4.50
C SER A 447 27.44 8.62 -4.90
N VAL A 448 28.07 9.32 -5.84
CA VAL A 448 27.53 10.58 -6.40
C VAL A 448 26.27 10.32 -7.23
N LYS A 449 26.29 9.29 -8.10
CA LYS A 449 25.11 8.90 -8.88
C LYS A 449 23.98 8.40 -7.99
N ALA A 450 24.27 7.56 -7.00
CA ALA A 450 23.31 7.08 -6.01
C ALA A 450 22.70 8.24 -5.21
N TYR A 451 23.49 9.25 -4.82
CA TYR A 451 22.98 10.45 -4.17
C TYR A 451 22.07 11.29 -5.08
N SER A 452 22.39 11.38 -6.38
CA SER A 452 21.50 12.04 -7.35
C SER A 452 20.15 11.30 -7.45
N SER A 453 20.17 9.97 -7.54
CA SER A 453 18.94 9.15 -7.53
C SER A 453 18.20 9.25 -6.20
N TYR A 454 18.93 9.31 -5.08
CA TYR A 454 18.35 9.50 -3.75
C TYR A 454 17.48 10.75 -3.70
N ARG A 455 18.01 11.90 -4.16
CA ARG A 455 17.23 13.15 -4.21
C ARG A 455 16.01 13.07 -5.14
N ALA A 456 16.13 12.37 -6.26
CA ALA A 456 15.02 12.21 -7.20
C ALA A 456 13.90 11.32 -6.62
N LEU A 457 14.27 10.23 -5.94
CA LEU A 457 13.33 9.33 -5.27
C LEU A 457 12.63 10.01 -4.09
N LEU A 458 13.33 10.85 -3.33
CA LEU A 458 12.73 11.62 -2.23
C LEU A 458 11.72 12.70 -2.68
N ALA A 459 11.65 13.01 -3.99
CA ALA A 459 10.65 13.92 -4.52
C ALA A 459 9.25 13.28 -4.60
N TYR A 460 9.17 11.95 -4.53
CA TYR A 460 7.91 11.22 -4.40
C TYR A 460 7.43 11.21 -2.96
N ASP A 461 6.13 10.96 -2.79
CA ASP A 461 5.50 10.84 -1.48
C ASP A 461 6.12 9.68 -0.70
N GLN A 462 6.27 9.82 0.62
CA GLN A 462 6.88 8.80 1.47
C GLN A 462 6.10 7.47 1.42
N SER A 463 4.78 7.52 1.21
CA SER A 463 3.95 6.32 1.06
C SER A 463 4.31 5.49 -0.16
N THR A 464 5.09 5.99 -1.12
CA THR A 464 5.50 5.20 -2.29
C THR A 464 6.54 4.11 -1.99
N GLY A 465 7.15 4.11 -0.80
CA GLY A 465 8.26 3.21 -0.45
C GLY A 465 9.59 3.53 -1.16
N THR A 466 9.62 4.56 -2.02
CA THR A 466 10.82 4.94 -2.78
C THR A 466 11.94 5.50 -1.90
N HIS A 467 11.60 6.03 -0.73
CA HIS A 467 12.56 6.55 0.24
C HIS A 467 13.43 5.43 0.81
N ASP A 468 12.85 4.28 1.14
CA ASP A 468 13.61 3.10 1.61
C ASP A 468 14.57 2.60 0.54
N PHE A 469 14.13 2.57 -0.72
CA PHE A 469 14.98 2.22 -1.85
C PHE A 469 16.09 3.25 -2.09
N ALA A 470 15.79 4.55 -1.92
CA ALA A 470 16.76 5.62 -2.02
C ALA A 470 17.89 5.43 -1.01
N GLU A 471 17.55 5.16 0.25
CA GLU A 471 18.53 4.88 1.31
C GLU A 471 19.34 3.62 1.01
N TYR A 472 18.67 2.55 0.59
CA TYR A 472 19.31 1.30 0.19
C TYR A 472 20.37 1.51 -0.88
N LEU A 473 20.02 2.20 -1.96
CA LEU A 473 20.90 2.44 -3.10
C LEU A 473 22.12 3.28 -2.69
N LEU A 474 21.91 4.31 -1.88
CA LEU A 474 22.98 5.16 -1.37
C LEU A 474 23.90 4.39 -0.42
N LYS A 475 23.34 3.63 0.54
CA LYS A 475 24.13 2.82 1.47
C LYS A 475 24.89 1.71 0.73
N LYS A 476 24.33 1.09 -0.31
CA LYS A 476 25.07 0.14 -1.19
C LYS A 476 26.28 0.78 -1.84
N ALA A 477 26.16 2.03 -2.32
CA ALA A 477 27.29 2.76 -2.87
C ALA A 477 28.35 3.10 -1.82
N ILE A 478 27.94 3.51 -0.61
CA ILE A 478 28.85 3.78 0.52
C ILE A 478 29.59 2.50 0.96
N ILE A 479 28.92 1.34 0.97
CA ILE A 479 29.56 0.04 1.23
C ILE A 479 30.70 -0.21 0.23
N ALA A 480 30.46 0.07 -1.06
CA ALA A 480 31.48 -0.07 -2.09
C ALA A 480 32.67 0.89 -1.88
N ASP A 481 32.40 2.14 -1.46
CA ASP A 481 33.44 3.11 -1.11
C ASP A 481 34.29 2.65 0.08
N PHE A 482 33.69 2.11 1.15
CA PHE A 482 34.44 1.53 2.27
C PHE A 482 35.32 0.35 1.85
N ARG A 483 34.81 -0.53 0.97
CA ARG A 483 35.58 -1.65 0.42
C ARG A 483 36.76 -1.16 -0.43
N ALA A 484 36.55 -0.14 -1.27
CA ALA A 484 37.60 0.48 -2.07
C ALA A 484 38.68 1.14 -1.19
N TYR A 485 38.26 1.92 -0.18
CA TYR A 485 39.15 2.55 0.80
C TYR A 485 39.97 1.51 1.58
N HIS A 486 39.32 0.42 2.02
CA HIS A 486 39.96 -0.67 2.75
C HIS A 486 41.04 -1.37 1.92
N GLN A 487 40.75 -1.67 0.65
CA GLN A 487 41.69 -2.31 -0.27
C GLN A 487 42.91 -1.42 -0.56
N GLN A 488 42.70 -0.12 -0.77
CA GLN A 488 43.79 0.83 -1.00
C GLN A 488 44.68 1.09 0.23
N ASN A 489 44.27 0.63 1.42
CA ASN A 489 45.09 0.58 2.63
C ASN A 489 45.89 -0.72 2.78
N ASN A 490 45.99 -1.53 1.72
CA ASN A 490 46.73 -2.79 1.69
C ASN A 490 46.30 -3.79 2.76
N ASN A 491 45.02 -3.74 3.17
CA ASN A 491 44.47 -4.73 4.08
C ASN A 491 44.14 -6.02 3.31
N PRO A 492 44.72 -7.17 3.69
CA PRO A 492 44.58 -8.42 2.93
C PRO A 492 43.27 -9.17 3.21
N LYS A 493 42.54 -8.82 4.28
CA LYS A 493 41.30 -9.48 4.69
C LYS A 493 40.12 -8.60 4.29
N PRO A 494 39.14 -9.09 3.52
CA PRO A 494 37.91 -8.34 3.25
C PRO A 494 37.21 -7.90 4.55
N LEU A 495 36.54 -6.74 4.50
CA LEU A 495 35.65 -6.32 5.58
C LEU A 495 34.50 -7.33 5.71
N ASP A 496 34.25 -7.80 6.93
CA ASP A 496 33.07 -8.61 7.22
C ASP A 496 31.79 -7.76 7.29
N THR A 497 30.64 -8.44 7.33
CA THR A 497 29.32 -7.81 7.30
C THR A 497 29.08 -6.89 8.50
N ASP A 498 29.53 -7.26 9.70
CA ASP A 498 29.29 -6.50 10.93
C ASP A 498 30.16 -5.25 11.00
N GLN A 499 31.40 -5.35 10.52
CA GLN A 499 32.29 -4.19 10.32
C GLN A 499 31.68 -3.21 9.32
N LEU A 500 31.22 -3.71 8.16
CA LEU A 500 30.58 -2.86 7.15
C LEU A 500 29.33 -2.18 7.68
N ARG A 501 28.47 -2.93 8.38
CA ARG A 501 27.26 -2.38 9.02
C ARG A 501 27.61 -1.26 9.99
N THR A 502 28.55 -1.52 10.90
CA THR A 502 29.01 -0.53 11.88
C THR A 502 29.62 0.70 11.21
N MET A 503 30.40 0.53 10.15
CA MET A 503 30.98 1.66 9.41
C MET A 503 29.89 2.50 8.75
N VAL A 504 28.96 1.87 8.02
CA VAL A 504 27.91 2.56 7.26
C VAL A 504 26.93 3.25 8.20
N ASP A 505 26.35 2.53 9.16
CA ASP A 505 25.29 3.08 10.02
C ASP A 505 25.80 4.22 10.91
N ASN A 506 27.05 4.17 11.39
CA ASN A 506 27.64 5.25 12.21
C ASN A 506 27.96 6.52 11.41
N SER A 507 28.19 6.41 10.10
CA SER A 507 28.69 7.52 9.27
C SER A 507 27.71 7.98 8.20
N TYR A 508 26.58 7.28 8.03
CA TYR A 508 25.63 7.48 6.93
C TYR A 508 25.20 8.94 6.77
N GLU A 509 24.70 9.57 7.83
CA GLU A 509 24.23 10.96 7.78
C GLU A 509 25.37 11.93 7.41
N ALA A 510 26.54 11.78 8.02
CA ALA A 510 27.70 12.62 7.74
C ALA A 510 28.21 12.45 6.30
N LEU A 511 28.23 11.22 5.78
CA LEU A 511 28.63 10.91 4.41
C LEU A 511 27.60 11.43 3.40
N LYS A 512 26.31 11.28 3.67
CA LYS A 512 25.20 11.84 2.88
C LYS A 512 25.31 13.36 2.80
N ASP A 513 25.55 14.02 3.94
CA ASP A 513 25.76 15.47 4.01
C ASP A 513 26.99 15.91 3.23
N ALA A 514 28.09 15.16 3.29
CA ALA A 514 29.27 15.44 2.49
C ALA A 514 28.99 15.28 0.99
N LEU A 515 28.23 14.26 0.56
CA LEU A 515 27.82 14.06 -0.84
C LEU A 515 26.95 15.21 -1.35
N SER A 516 26.10 15.81 -0.50
CA SER A 516 25.27 16.96 -0.87
C SER A 516 26.06 18.19 -1.36
N ARG A 517 27.32 18.29 -0.95
CA ARG A 517 28.24 19.40 -1.29
C ARG A 517 29.09 19.10 -2.52
N VAL A 518 29.11 17.85 -2.98
CA VAL A 518 29.85 17.45 -4.18
C VAL A 518 29.07 17.89 -5.41
N THR A 519 29.71 18.65 -6.29
CA THR A 519 29.09 19.07 -7.57
C THR A 519 30.01 18.73 -8.73
N VAL A 520 29.44 18.62 -9.93
CA VAL A 520 30.20 18.43 -11.18
C VAL A 520 31.21 19.56 -11.39
N TYR A 521 30.89 20.77 -10.92
CA TYR A 521 31.72 21.96 -11.06
C TYR A 521 32.73 22.15 -9.91
N SER A 522 32.50 21.53 -8.76
CA SER A 522 33.37 21.54 -7.58
C SER A 522 33.45 20.13 -6.98
N PRO A 523 34.29 19.25 -7.56
CA PRO A 523 34.41 17.84 -7.17
C PRO A 523 35.26 17.65 -5.89
N ASP A 524 35.01 18.45 -4.86
CA ASP A 524 35.73 18.35 -3.60
C ASP A 524 35.20 17.17 -2.77
N LEU A 525 36.01 16.11 -2.71
CA LEU A 525 35.73 14.89 -1.96
C LEU A 525 36.42 14.89 -0.58
N THR A 526 37.03 16.01 -0.16
CA THR A 526 37.87 16.07 1.05
C THR A 526 37.10 15.71 2.32
N ALA A 527 35.93 16.34 2.53
CA ALA A 527 35.08 16.05 3.69
C ALA A 527 34.62 14.58 3.70
N TYR A 528 34.16 14.06 2.56
CA TYR A 528 33.70 12.69 2.43
C TYR A 528 34.82 11.68 2.75
N ARG A 529 36.01 11.88 2.19
CA ARG A 529 37.18 11.02 2.46
C ARG A 529 37.63 11.07 3.92
N ALA A 530 37.58 12.25 4.55
CA ALA A 530 37.92 12.38 5.96
C ALA A 530 37.01 11.53 6.85
N ILE A 531 35.69 11.57 6.59
CA ILE A 531 34.69 10.78 7.32
C ILE A 531 34.89 9.28 7.07
N LEU A 532 35.11 8.86 5.81
CA LEU A 532 35.44 7.47 5.48
C LEU A 532 36.67 6.98 6.26
N GLN A 533 37.76 7.76 6.24
CA GLN A 533 39.01 7.43 6.91
C GLN A 533 38.83 7.32 8.43
N GLU A 534 38.18 8.31 9.05
CA GLU A 534 37.94 8.34 10.50
C GLU A 534 37.13 7.12 10.93
N THR A 535 36.02 6.86 10.23
CA THR A 535 35.12 5.76 10.54
C THR A 535 35.80 4.40 10.35
N HIS A 536 36.51 4.22 9.23
CA HIS A 536 37.25 2.99 8.94
C HIS A 536 38.30 2.71 10.03
N THR A 537 39.07 3.72 10.43
CA THR A 537 40.10 3.61 11.47
C THR A 537 39.45 3.28 12.82
N LYS A 538 38.37 3.98 13.19
CA LYS A 538 37.66 3.77 14.46
C LYS A 538 37.07 2.37 14.58
N VAL A 539 36.57 1.78 13.51
CA VAL A 539 35.97 0.43 13.54
C VAL A 539 37.04 -0.67 13.52
N LEU A 540 38.10 -0.53 12.73
CA LEU A 540 39.17 -1.55 12.65
C LEU A 540 40.19 -1.46 13.79
N SER A 541 40.28 -0.30 14.43
CA SER A 541 41.17 -0.03 15.56
C SER A 541 40.38 0.77 16.59
N PRO A 542 39.39 0.14 17.25
CA PRO A 542 38.63 0.81 18.29
C PRO A 542 39.62 1.38 19.32
N PRO A 543 39.43 2.63 19.77
CA PRO A 543 40.30 3.20 20.78
C PRO A 543 40.38 2.20 21.93
N LYS A 544 41.59 1.83 22.33
CA LYS A 544 41.78 1.03 23.54
C LYS A 544 41.02 1.78 24.62
N ILE A 545 39.97 1.16 25.17
CA ILE A 545 39.42 1.62 26.43
C ILE A 545 40.62 1.46 27.37
N VAL A 546 41.30 2.57 27.63
CA VAL A 546 42.15 2.64 28.79
C VAL A 546 41.12 2.50 29.89
N GLU A 547 40.97 1.29 30.43
CA GLU A 547 40.63 1.15 31.83
C GLU A 547 41.72 1.93 32.57
N GLN A 548 41.56 3.25 32.62
CA GLN A 548 41.92 3.93 33.82
C GLN A 548 41.05 3.21 34.83
N SER A 549 41.70 2.30 35.53
CA SER A 549 41.42 2.04 36.92
C SER A 549 41.36 3.41 37.61
N LEU A 550 40.23 4.09 37.43
CA LEU A 550 39.58 4.83 38.49
C LEU A 550 39.29 3.77 39.54
N LYS A 551 40.35 3.41 40.28
CA LYS A 551 40.20 3.19 41.70
C LYS A 551 39.47 4.43 42.17
N PHE A 552 38.16 4.31 42.34
CA PHE A 552 37.51 5.09 43.36
C PHE A 552 38.31 4.77 44.62
N SER A 553 39.21 5.68 44.98
CA SER A 553 39.64 5.85 46.35
C SER A 553 38.37 6.27 47.07
N ILE A 554 37.58 5.27 47.45
CA ILE A 554 36.62 5.40 48.52
C ILE A 554 37.45 5.92 49.67
N TRP A 555 37.12 7.14 50.06
CA TRP A 555 37.47 7.77 51.31
C TRP A 555 37.99 6.76 52.33
N SER A 556 39.28 6.83 52.60
CA SER A 556 39.81 6.46 53.90
C SER A 556 39.24 7.46 54.91
N GLU A 557 38.05 7.20 55.41
CA GLU A 557 37.62 7.66 56.72
C GLU A 557 36.40 6.84 57.16
N GLN A 558 36.47 6.37 58.40
CA GLN A 558 35.42 5.67 59.11
C GLN A 558 34.07 6.40 59.00
N PRO A 559 32.93 5.70 59.16
CA PRO A 559 31.61 6.31 59.03
C PRO A 559 31.46 7.48 60.01
N SER A 560 31.59 8.71 59.51
CA SER A 560 31.23 9.89 60.27
C SER A 560 29.72 9.88 60.42
N GLN A 561 29.30 9.75 61.67
CA GLN A 561 27.93 9.76 62.14
C GLN A 561 27.10 10.83 61.43
N LEU A 562 25.86 10.45 61.08
CA LEU A 562 24.77 11.38 60.82
C LEU A 562 24.84 12.54 61.82
N SER A 563 24.71 13.78 61.35
CA SER A 563 24.63 14.92 62.25
C SER A 563 23.48 14.67 63.23
N SER A 564 23.75 14.90 64.51
CA SER A 564 22.82 14.69 65.62
C SER A 564 21.56 15.58 65.55
N GLU A 565 21.53 16.54 64.62
CA GLU A 565 20.36 17.34 64.28
C GLU A 565 19.44 16.62 63.27
N LEU A 566 19.98 15.96 62.24
CA LEU A 566 19.16 15.23 61.26
C LEU A 566 18.55 13.93 61.84
N ALA A 567 19.19 13.35 62.85
CA ALA A 567 18.64 12.19 63.57
C ALA A 567 17.49 12.58 64.54
N LYS A 568 17.48 13.82 65.05
CA LYS A 568 16.41 14.32 65.94
C LYS A 568 15.14 14.70 65.18
N ASP A 569 15.25 15.20 63.96
CA ASP A 569 14.09 15.56 63.15
C ASP A 569 13.34 14.31 62.64
N ILE A 570 14.07 13.20 62.38
CA ILE A 570 13.47 11.93 61.95
C ILE A 570 12.81 11.16 63.11
N GLU A 571 13.29 11.31 64.35
CA GLU A 571 12.64 10.72 65.53
C GLU A 571 11.44 11.57 66.03
N ALA A 572 11.43 12.88 65.79
CA ALA A 572 10.31 13.75 66.14
C ALA A 572 9.07 13.56 65.23
N GLU A 573 9.25 13.21 63.95
CA GLU A 573 8.13 12.90 63.05
C GLU A 573 7.57 11.47 63.23
N LYS A 574 8.30 10.56 63.88
CA LYS A 574 7.86 9.17 64.11
C LYS A 574 7.29 8.87 65.49
N ALA A 575 7.36 9.80 66.45
CA ALA A 575 6.82 9.63 67.80
C ALA A 575 5.37 10.13 67.98
N GLY A 576 4.69 10.54 66.89
CA GLY A 576 3.44 11.30 66.96
C GLY A 576 2.26 10.73 66.18
N SER A 577 2.09 9.41 66.03
CA SER A 577 0.77 8.83 65.72
C SER A 577 0.76 7.30 65.92
N ILE A 578 0.34 6.88 67.11
CA ILE A 578 -0.27 5.57 67.38
C ILE A 578 -1.78 5.79 67.52
N GLU A 579 -2.54 4.72 67.22
CA GLU A 579 -3.97 4.42 67.47
C GLU A 579 -4.82 4.43 66.19
N ASN A 580 -5.64 3.42 65.89
CA ASN A 580 -5.91 2.11 66.50
C ASN A 580 -6.69 1.26 65.48
N ASP A 581 -6.55 -0.06 65.61
CA ASP A 581 -7.52 -1.14 65.38
C ASP A 581 -8.40 -1.22 64.10
N GLY A 582 -8.35 -2.38 63.42
CA GLY A 582 -9.51 -2.85 62.67
C GLY A 582 -9.31 -3.85 61.52
N VAL A 583 -9.01 -5.11 61.85
CA VAL A 583 -9.83 -6.29 61.45
C VAL A 583 -9.95 -6.67 59.93
N VAL A 584 -9.29 -7.81 59.61
CA VAL A 584 -9.80 -9.02 58.90
C VAL A 584 -9.53 -9.26 57.39
N ASN A 585 -8.53 -10.14 57.19
CA ASN A 585 -8.46 -11.41 56.45
C ASN A 585 -8.36 -11.56 54.92
N PRO A 586 -7.73 -12.67 54.48
CA PRO A 586 -7.24 -12.94 53.12
C PRO A 586 -8.09 -13.97 52.35
N ILE A 587 -8.06 -13.93 51.02
CA ILE A 587 -8.39 -15.05 50.11
C ILE A 587 -7.53 -14.85 48.85
N ASP A 588 -6.51 -15.65 48.54
CA ASP A 588 -6.42 -17.05 48.11
C ASP A 588 -6.24 -17.18 46.57
N ASN A 589 -5.13 -17.86 46.24
CA ASN A 589 -4.73 -18.58 45.04
C ASN A 589 -5.58 -18.56 43.75
N GLY A 590 -4.91 -18.22 42.64
CA GLY A 590 -4.67 -19.16 41.54
C GLY A 590 -5.72 -19.30 40.42
N ILE A 591 -5.29 -19.11 39.17
CA ILE A 591 -5.34 -20.06 38.02
C ILE A 591 -5.31 -19.28 36.68
N ASN A 592 -4.40 -19.73 35.80
CA ASN A 592 -4.22 -19.54 34.35
C ASN A 592 -5.23 -18.71 33.54
N VAL A 593 -4.70 -17.80 32.70
CA VAL A 593 -4.58 -17.96 31.22
C VAL A 593 -3.24 -17.37 30.78
#